data_AF-A0ABD7MMU2-F1
#
_entry.id   AF-A0ABD7MMU2-F1
#
_cell.length_a   1.000
_cell.length_b   1.000
_cell.length_c   1.000
_cell.angle_alpha   90.00
_cell.angle_beta   90.00
_cell.angle_gamma   90.00
#
_symmetry.space_group_name_H-M   'P 1'
#
loop_
_entity.id
_entity.type
_entity.pdbx_description
1 polymer ?
#
loop_
_entity_poly.entity_id
_entity_poly.type
_entity_poly.pdbx_seq_one_letter_code
_entity_poly.pdbx_strand_id
1 'polypeptide(L)'
;MVNGTFIYWLNLNTPGNLRGITTRCVLLDEVSSCEITDEGNPIKLAEARTSTFGSDSLVVVSSTPLYKDDLINAEYNLSDKRRYFVTHTCGHEYTFEWEQVAFEFKQLENGRSIPDSTTTRLLCPHCNEGIDEHTRHQMVDNGRWIATNPDGEPGVVGYQISRMYSPLNTITEMVSKFADALYNFNLQTFYNNELGLPFEDEYQKELDILQLESLREDEFNLYKIPESTLALCISVDQQGDRLESLLLGFDEKNIYVLGHEFFYSHDCTKIEAPAWKDLDQFCRQDFSTVSGRIVPTLAVFIDAGNGNATDTVKKFTTRWSKYHPIKGSSSTTGELFKTSTQAGYKLQILNVHEQKNTIRRLLNLMLSSEADNAPVKLRFSSTLPSDFFEQLSAEELKPAGGKLVWRLKKGQRRNEALDLICYGMIAIAYAQSKLGTQPFRKLRDYKAQETTKYEINKVEEPKPETVQKPKRNRRTGMGSNWFGKR
;
A
#
# COMPACT_ATOMS: atom_id res chain seq x y z
N MET A 1 -29.25 -29.45 -42.43
CA MET A 1 -27.84 -29.75 -42.76
C MET A 1 -27.81 -31.00 -43.63
N VAL A 2 -26.94 -31.04 -44.65
CA VAL A 2 -26.97 -32.02 -45.77
C VAL A 2 -26.43 -33.40 -45.38
N ASN A 3 -25.82 -33.54 -44.19
CA ASN A 3 -25.06 -34.72 -43.75
C ASN A 3 -25.52 -35.29 -42.38
N GLY A 4 -26.65 -34.84 -41.83
CA GLY A 4 -27.14 -35.33 -40.52
C GLY A 4 -26.40 -34.77 -39.29
N THR A 5 -25.56 -33.74 -39.44
CA THR A 5 -24.96 -33.03 -38.30
C THR A 5 -26.03 -32.26 -37.52
N PHE A 6 -25.97 -32.34 -36.20
CA PHE A 6 -26.76 -31.54 -35.26
C PHE A 6 -25.84 -30.58 -34.50
N ILE A 7 -26.26 -29.32 -34.36
CA ILE A 7 -25.56 -28.30 -33.58
C ILE A 7 -26.51 -27.83 -32.48
N TYR A 8 -26.00 -27.81 -31.24
CA TYR A 8 -26.71 -27.30 -30.08
C TYR A 8 -26.15 -25.91 -29.73
N TRP A 9 -27.04 -24.94 -29.57
CA TRP A 9 -26.71 -23.61 -29.05
C TRP A 9 -27.23 -23.53 -27.62
N LEU A 10 -26.33 -23.48 -26.66
CA LEU A 10 -26.64 -23.57 -25.23
C LEU A 10 -26.06 -22.36 -24.50
N ASN A 11 -26.72 -21.96 -23.42
CA ASN A 11 -26.23 -20.91 -22.53
C ASN A 11 -25.50 -21.56 -21.34
N LEU A 12 -24.23 -21.19 -21.14
CA LEU A 12 -23.39 -21.69 -20.04
C LEU A 12 -23.93 -21.30 -18.65
N ASN A 13 -24.69 -20.21 -18.54
CA ASN A 13 -25.32 -19.76 -17.29
C ASN A 13 -26.55 -20.59 -16.89
N THR A 14 -26.92 -21.61 -17.66
CA THR A 14 -28.03 -22.52 -17.32
C THR A 14 -27.55 -23.97 -17.35
N PRO A 15 -26.87 -24.43 -16.28
CA PRO A 15 -26.24 -25.77 -16.22
C PRO A 15 -27.17 -26.94 -16.55
N GLY A 16 -28.46 -26.82 -16.22
CA GLY A 16 -29.48 -27.82 -16.56
C GLY A 16 -29.59 -28.12 -18.06
N ASN A 17 -29.28 -27.15 -18.94
CA ASN A 17 -29.34 -27.30 -20.39
C ASN A 17 -28.20 -28.15 -20.96
N LEU A 18 -27.11 -28.36 -20.21
CA LEU A 18 -26.00 -29.20 -20.62
C LEU A 18 -26.29 -30.69 -20.40
N ARG A 19 -27.32 -31.04 -19.62
CA ARG A 19 -27.60 -32.45 -19.27
C ARG A 19 -28.20 -33.23 -20.44
N GLY A 20 -27.88 -34.52 -20.52
CA GLY A 20 -28.46 -35.45 -21.50
C GLY A 20 -27.98 -35.30 -22.95
N ILE A 21 -27.09 -34.35 -23.24
CA ILE A 21 -26.49 -34.16 -24.55
C ILE A 21 -25.17 -34.95 -24.63
N THR A 22 -24.93 -35.64 -25.75
CA THR A 22 -23.67 -36.32 -26.05
C THR A 22 -23.17 -35.79 -27.38
N THR A 23 -21.98 -35.18 -27.39
CA THR A 23 -21.39 -34.56 -28.59
C THR A 23 -19.90 -34.83 -28.66
N ARG A 24 -19.38 -34.95 -29.88
CA ARG A 24 -17.94 -35.12 -30.13
C ARG A 24 -17.16 -33.82 -29.96
N CYS A 25 -17.80 -32.69 -30.26
CA CYS A 25 -17.16 -31.36 -30.25
C CYS A 25 -17.93 -30.42 -29.33
N VAL A 26 -17.21 -29.73 -28.45
CA VAL A 26 -17.72 -28.69 -27.56
C VAL A 26 -16.87 -27.44 -27.76
N LEU A 27 -17.54 -26.33 -28.05
CA LEU A 27 -16.93 -25.01 -28.17
C LEU A 27 -17.54 -24.13 -27.08
N LEU A 28 -16.71 -23.65 -26.16
CA LEU A 28 -17.09 -22.76 -25.06
C LEU A 28 -16.47 -21.40 -25.31
N ASP A 29 -17.29 -20.37 -25.34
CA ASP A 29 -16.85 -18.99 -25.54
C ASP A 29 -17.27 -18.11 -24.36
N GLU A 30 -16.49 -17.07 -24.11
CA GLU A 30 -16.64 -16.13 -22.99
C GLU A 30 -16.74 -16.77 -21.59
N VAL A 31 -15.98 -17.84 -21.36
CA VAL A 31 -16.05 -18.60 -20.10
C VAL A 31 -15.66 -17.82 -18.85
N SER A 32 -14.83 -16.77 -18.93
CA SER A 32 -14.45 -15.96 -17.76
C SER A 32 -15.62 -15.20 -17.14
N SER A 33 -16.71 -15.00 -17.90
CA SER A 33 -17.94 -14.38 -17.41
C SER A 33 -18.85 -15.35 -16.64
N CYS A 34 -18.54 -16.65 -16.67
CA CYS A 34 -19.35 -17.69 -16.02
C CYS A 34 -18.98 -17.82 -14.53
N GLU A 35 -19.97 -18.15 -13.70
CA GLU A 35 -19.77 -18.44 -12.29
C GLU A 35 -19.80 -19.96 -12.03
N ILE A 36 -18.98 -20.42 -11.08
CA ILE A 36 -19.09 -21.79 -10.55
C ILE A 36 -20.31 -21.83 -9.64
N THR A 37 -21.24 -22.74 -9.93
CA THR A 37 -22.49 -22.90 -9.17
C THR A 37 -22.42 -24.14 -8.27
N ASP A 38 -23.46 -24.38 -7.46
CA ASP A 38 -23.61 -25.61 -6.68
C ASP A 38 -23.62 -26.88 -7.55
N GLU A 39 -23.92 -26.76 -8.85
CA GLU A 39 -23.83 -27.88 -9.79
C GLU A 39 -22.39 -28.20 -10.25
N GLY A 40 -21.42 -27.34 -9.91
CA GLY A 40 -20.00 -27.50 -10.22
C GLY A 40 -19.47 -26.55 -11.30
N ASN A 41 -18.24 -26.81 -11.76
CA ASN A 41 -17.56 -26.01 -12.77
C ASN A 41 -18.23 -26.19 -14.15
N PRO A 42 -18.70 -25.10 -14.80
CA PRO A 42 -19.42 -25.18 -16.07
C PRO A 42 -18.60 -25.78 -17.21
N ILE A 43 -17.28 -25.56 -17.24
CA ILE A 43 -16.37 -26.15 -18.23
C ILE A 43 -16.36 -27.67 -18.08
N LYS A 44 -16.19 -28.17 -16.86
CA LYS A 44 -16.16 -29.62 -16.58
C LYS A 44 -17.51 -30.30 -16.85
N LEU A 45 -18.62 -29.60 -16.61
CA LEU A 45 -19.96 -30.09 -16.96
C LEU A 45 -20.15 -30.24 -18.47
N ALA A 46 -19.61 -29.31 -19.25
CA ALA A 46 -19.63 -29.35 -20.71
C ALA A 46 -18.65 -30.39 -21.28
N GLU A 47 -17.43 -30.50 -20.74
CA GLU A 47 -16.46 -31.54 -21.07
C GLU A 47 -17.04 -32.94 -20.89
N ALA A 48 -17.82 -33.18 -19.82
CA ALA A 48 -18.44 -34.47 -19.58
C ALA A 48 -19.34 -34.95 -20.74
N ARG A 49 -19.78 -34.07 -21.65
CA ARG A 49 -20.57 -34.42 -22.84
C ARG A 49 -19.78 -35.11 -23.93
N THR A 50 -18.46 -35.03 -23.89
CA THR A 50 -17.57 -35.68 -24.85
C THR A 50 -17.04 -37.03 -24.36
N SER A 51 -17.37 -37.43 -23.13
CA SER A 51 -16.84 -38.63 -22.45
C SER A 51 -16.92 -39.94 -23.23
N THR A 52 -17.93 -40.12 -24.08
CA THR A 52 -18.13 -41.33 -24.89
C THR A 52 -17.22 -41.40 -26.13
N PHE A 53 -16.57 -40.30 -26.51
CA PHE A 53 -15.75 -40.20 -27.73
C PHE A 53 -14.24 -40.33 -27.48
N GLY A 54 -13.80 -40.39 -26.23
CA GLY A 54 -12.39 -40.59 -25.88
C GLY A 54 -11.45 -39.62 -26.61
N SER A 55 -10.42 -40.16 -27.27
CA SER A 55 -9.41 -39.38 -28.02
C SER A 55 -9.94 -38.67 -29.26
N ASP A 56 -11.12 -39.01 -29.75
CA ASP A 56 -11.73 -38.35 -30.91
C ASP A 56 -12.51 -37.09 -30.54
N SER A 57 -12.63 -36.80 -29.24
CA SER A 57 -13.29 -35.59 -28.75
C SER A 57 -12.45 -34.33 -28.95
N LEU A 58 -13.13 -33.19 -29.11
CA LEU A 58 -12.51 -31.88 -29.14
C LEU A 58 -13.27 -30.94 -28.22
N VAL A 59 -12.57 -30.34 -27.26
CA VAL A 59 -13.08 -29.26 -26.41
C VAL A 59 -12.22 -28.03 -26.67
N VAL A 60 -12.85 -26.93 -27.06
CA VAL A 60 -12.20 -25.63 -27.23
C VAL A 60 -12.83 -24.68 -26.24
N VAL A 61 -11.99 -23.98 -25.48
CA VAL A 61 -12.39 -23.01 -24.47
C VAL A 61 -11.74 -21.67 -24.81
N SER A 62 -12.53 -20.62 -24.95
CA SER A 62 -12.07 -19.26 -25.24
C SER A 62 -12.72 -18.23 -24.33
N SER A 63 -11.96 -17.20 -23.95
CA SER A 63 -12.44 -15.98 -23.30
C SER A 63 -11.29 -14.98 -23.20
N THR A 64 -11.59 -13.71 -22.89
CA THR A 64 -10.59 -12.79 -22.35
C THR A 64 -10.44 -13.03 -20.84
N PRO A 65 -9.21 -13.13 -20.31
CA PRO A 65 -9.02 -13.28 -18.87
C PRO A 65 -9.39 -11.96 -18.16
N LEU A 66 -10.14 -12.05 -17.08
CA LEU A 66 -10.53 -10.94 -16.20
C LEU A 66 -9.55 -10.80 -15.03
N TYR A 67 -9.30 -11.89 -14.30
CA TYR A 67 -8.46 -11.95 -13.10
C TYR A 67 -7.63 -13.24 -13.08
N LYS A 68 -6.61 -13.30 -12.22
CA LYS A 68 -5.62 -14.39 -12.21
C LYS A 68 -6.21 -15.79 -11.97
N ASP A 69 -7.26 -15.90 -11.18
CA ASP A 69 -7.86 -17.19 -10.84
C ASP A 69 -9.21 -17.41 -11.55
N ASP A 70 -9.43 -16.72 -12.67
CA ASP A 70 -10.64 -16.95 -13.46
C ASP A 70 -10.60 -18.28 -14.24
N LEU A 71 -11.74 -18.64 -14.82
CA LEU A 71 -11.91 -19.94 -15.48
C LEU A 71 -10.96 -20.13 -16.68
N ILE A 72 -10.80 -19.12 -17.56
CA ILE A 72 -9.93 -19.27 -18.72
C ILE A 72 -8.45 -19.30 -18.31
N ASN A 73 -8.05 -18.51 -17.32
CA ASN A 73 -6.67 -18.46 -16.86
C ASN A 73 -6.29 -19.72 -16.09
N ALA A 74 -7.22 -20.33 -15.36
CA ALA A 74 -7.04 -21.66 -14.77
C ALA A 74 -6.76 -22.72 -15.85
N GLU A 75 -7.60 -22.80 -16.89
CA GLU A 75 -7.39 -23.75 -18.01
C GLU A 75 -6.09 -23.44 -18.77
N TYR A 76 -5.76 -22.17 -19.01
CA TYR A 76 -4.49 -21.77 -19.62
C TYR A 76 -3.29 -22.17 -18.75
N ASN A 77 -3.42 -22.08 -17.42
CA ASN A 77 -2.36 -22.47 -16.48
C ASN A 77 -2.08 -23.98 -16.47
N LEU A 78 -3.09 -24.80 -16.75
CA LEU A 78 -2.93 -26.25 -16.90
C LEU A 78 -2.31 -26.64 -18.26
N SER A 79 -2.33 -25.74 -19.25
CA SER A 79 -1.85 -26.03 -20.61
C SER A 79 -0.33 -25.91 -20.82
N ASP A 80 0.13 -26.25 -22.03
CA ASP A 80 1.50 -26.00 -22.52
C ASP A 80 1.86 -24.51 -22.78
N LYS A 81 0.91 -23.58 -22.56
CA LYS A 81 1.08 -22.12 -22.62
C LYS A 81 1.77 -21.63 -23.89
N ARG A 82 1.17 -21.86 -25.07
CA ARG A 82 1.75 -21.36 -26.32
C ARG A 82 1.64 -19.85 -26.43
N ARG A 83 2.76 -19.24 -26.78
CA ARG A 83 2.89 -17.82 -27.10
C ARG A 83 3.33 -17.68 -28.55
N TYR A 84 2.93 -16.60 -29.20
CA TYR A 84 3.27 -16.36 -30.60
C TYR A 84 4.56 -15.55 -30.71
N PHE A 85 5.63 -16.19 -31.14
CA PHE A 85 6.95 -15.56 -31.28
C PHE A 85 7.10 -14.93 -32.65
N VAL A 86 7.73 -13.76 -32.69
CA VAL A 86 8.09 -13.03 -33.89
C VAL A 86 9.59 -12.82 -33.93
N THR A 87 10.17 -12.76 -35.13
CA THR A 87 11.60 -12.49 -35.31
C THR A 87 11.78 -11.09 -35.91
N HIS A 88 12.49 -10.22 -35.20
CA HIS A 88 12.85 -8.90 -35.73
C HIS A 88 13.95 -9.01 -36.79
N THR A 89 14.12 -7.98 -37.62
CA THR A 89 15.14 -7.94 -38.69
C THR A 89 16.58 -8.08 -38.17
N CYS A 90 16.81 -7.81 -36.88
CA CYS A 90 18.09 -8.05 -36.20
C CYS A 90 18.34 -9.53 -35.85
N GLY A 91 17.38 -10.43 -36.12
CA GLY A 91 17.45 -11.86 -35.84
C GLY A 91 17.00 -12.26 -34.42
N HIS A 92 16.57 -11.32 -33.59
CA HIS A 92 16.06 -11.62 -32.25
C HIS A 92 14.62 -12.14 -32.31
N GLU A 93 14.37 -13.32 -31.74
CA GLU A 93 13.05 -13.96 -31.63
C GLU A 93 12.46 -13.72 -30.23
N TYR A 94 11.26 -13.15 -30.15
CA TYR A 94 10.62 -12.76 -28.89
C TYR A 94 9.10 -12.60 -29.05
N THR A 95 8.38 -12.33 -27.95
CA THR A 95 6.95 -12.00 -27.93
C THR A 95 6.75 -10.50 -27.81
N PHE A 96 5.76 -9.94 -28.50
CA PHE A 96 5.29 -8.60 -28.22
C PHE A 96 4.73 -8.50 -26.80
N GLU A 97 5.28 -7.56 -26.04
CA GLU A 97 4.87 -7.18 -24.68
C GLU A 97 4.63 -5.66 -24.65
N TRP A 98 3.73 -5.20 -23.77
CA TRP A 98 3.30 -3.80 -23.76
C TRP A 98 4.43 -2.83 -23.41
N GLU A 99 5.40 -3.28 -22.62
CA GLU A 99 6.61 -2.56 -22.20
C GLU A 99 7.49 -2.13 -23.38
N GLN A 100 7.32 -2.76 -24.54
CA GLN A 100 8.04 -2.42 -25.77
C GLN A 100 7.45 -1.19 -26.47
N VAL A 101 6.28 -0.71 -26.03
CA VAL A 101 5.61 0.45 -26.61
C VAL A 101 6.06 1.72 -25.88
N ALA A 102 6.83 2.56 -26.56
CA ALA A 102 7.27 3.85 -26.08
C ALA A 102 6.35 4.97 -26.56
N PHE A 103 6.06 5.93 -25.68
CA PHE A 103 5.29 7.14 -25.97
C PHE A 103 5.68 8.24 -24.97
N GLU A 104 5.49 9.49 -25.37
CA GLU A 104 5.62 10.66 -24.52
C GLU A 104 4.29 10.97 -23.81
N PHE A 105 4.33 11.80 -22.77
CA PHE A 105 3.13 12.29 -22.09
C PHE A 105 2.83 13.72 -22.52
N LYS A 106 1.56 14.00 -22.80
CA LYS A 106 1.05 15.36 -23.00
C LYS A 106 0.25 15.82 -21.79
N GLN A 107 0.40 17.10 -21.45
CA GLN A 107 -0.42 17.73 -20.41
C GLN A 107 -1.73 18.26 -20.98
N LEU A 108 -2.83 17.95 -20.29
CA LEU A 108 -4.15 18.49 -20.53
C LEU A 108 -4.34 19.79 -19.75
N GLU A 109 -5.27 20.63 -20.20
CA GLU A 109 -5.60 21.93 -19.56
C GLU A 109 -6.06 21.78 -18.10
N ASN A 110 -6.61 20.61 -17.74
CA ASN A 110 -7.02 20.28 -16.38
C ASN A 110 -5.85 19.85 -15.47
N GLY A 111 -4.60 19.97 -15.93
CA GLY A 111 -3.38 19.62 -15.20
C GLY A 111 -3.04 18.13 -15.18
N ARG A 112 -3.82 17.26 -15.85
CA ARG A 112 -3.53 15.83 -15.95
C ARG A 112 -2.56 15.55 -17.11
N SER A 113 -1.68 14.58 -16.93
CA SER A 113 -0.81 14.07 -18.00
C SER A 113 -1.35 12.74 -18.52
N ILE A 114 -1.46 12.59 -19.84
CA ILE A 114 -1.88 11.35 -20.49
C ILE A 114 -0.87 10.97 -21.60
N PRO A 115 -0.74 9.68 -21.96
CA PRO A 115 0.03 9.25 -23.11
C PRO A 115 -0.37 10.00 -24.39
N ASP A 116 0.60 10.45 -25.16
CA ASP A 116 0.39 11.01 -26.48
C ASP A 116 0.56 9.94 -27.55
N SER A 117 -0.57 9.43 -28.06
CA SER A 117 -0.59 8.40 -29.10
C SER A 117 0.16 8.82 -30.38
N THR A 118 0.32 10.11 -30.67
CA THR A 118 1.07 10.55 -31.86
C THR A 118 2.57 10.30 -31.79
N THR A 119 3.10 10.09 -30.57
CA THR A 119 4.53 9.82 -30.32
C THR A 119 4.85 8.33 -30.20
N THR A 120 3.88 7.46 -30.50
CA THR A 120 3.98 6.01 -30.34
C THR A 120 5.12 5.41 -31.16
N ARG A 121 5.93 4.58 -30.51
CA ARG A 121 6.96 3.75 -31.15
C ARG A 121 6.94 2.37 -30.53
N LEU A 122 6.80 1.33 -31.34
CA LEU A 122 7.09 -0.04 -30.91
C LEU A 122 8.59 -0.27 -31.07
N LEU A 123 9.27 -0.77 -30.03
CA LEU A 123 10.72 -0.95 -30.02
C LEU A 123 11.10 -2.43 -29.92
N CYS A 124 12.14 -2.84 -30.65
CA CYS A 124 12.73 -4.16 -30.46
C CYS A 124 13.44 -4.22 -29.09
N PRO A 125 13.18 -5.24 -28.23
CA PRO A 125 13.80 -5.33 -26.91
C PRO A 125 15.32 -5.58 -26.95
N HIS A 126 15.86 -6.04 -28.09
CA HIS A 126 17.29 -6.33 -28.25
C HIS A 126 18.09 -5.16 -28.85
N CYS A 127 17.69 -4.62 -30.01
CA CYS A 127 18.42 -3.54 -30.68
C CYS A 127 17.84 -2.14 -30.44
N ASN A 128 16.68 -2.03 -29.79
CA ASN A 128 15.97 -0.77 -29.52
C ASN A 128 15.59 0.04 -30.77
N GLU A 129 15.63 -0.57 -31.95
CA GLU A 129 15.17 0.02 -33.20
C GLU A 129 13.64 0.05 -33.25
N GLY A 130 13.10 1.09 -33.88
CA GLY A 130 11.66 1.28 -34.04
C GLY A 130 11.08 0.37 -35.11
N ILE A 131 9.93 -0.23 -34.79
CA ILE A 131 9.17 -1.13 -35.64
C ILE A 131 7.95 -0.38 -36.15
N ASP A 132 7.90 -0.15 -37.47
CA ASP A 132 6.71 0.41 -38.12
C ASP A 132 5.62 -0.66 -38.33
N GLU A 133 4.41 -0.22 -38.65
CA GLU A 133 3.25 -1.12 -38.81
C GLU A 133 3.45 -2.14 -39.94
N HIS A 134 4.16 -1.78 -41.00
CA HIS A 134 4.44 -2.69 -42.11
C HIS A 134 5.38 -3.82 -41.68
N THR A 135 6.48 -3.47 -41.01
CA THR A 135 7.45 -4.41 -40.45
C THR A 135 6.80 -5.28 -39.39
N ARG A 136 5.97 -4.70 -38.51
CA ARG A 136 5.20 -5.45 -37.52
C ARG A 136 4.33 -6.52 -38.18
N HIS A 137 3.59 -6.18 -39.24
CA HIS A 137 2.77 -7.15 -39.97
C HIS A 137 3.62 -8.27 -40.59
N GLN A 138 4.76 -7.95 -41.21
CA GLN A 138 5.68 -8.97 -41.75
C GLN A 138 6.23 -9.89 -40.65
N MET A 139 6.58 -9.31 -39.48
CA MET A 139 7.06 -10.07 -38.33
C MET A 139 5.99 -11.04 -37.80
N VAL A 140 4.72 -10.60 -37.75
CA VAL A 140 3.58 -11.44 -37.34
C VAL A 140 3.31 -12.55 -38.35
N ASP A 141 3.34 -12.25 -39.65
CA ASP A 141 3.09 -13.24 -40.71
C ASP A 141 4.14 -14.38 -40.70
N ASN A 142 5.39 -14.04 -40.37
CA ASN A 142 6.48 -15.01 -40.24
C ASN A 142 6.64 -15.59 -38.81
N GLY A 143 5.70 -15.28 -37.91
CA GLY A 143 5.75 -15.73 -36.53
C GLY A 143 5.40 -17.22 -36.37
N ARG A 144 5.59 -17.74 -35.15
CA ARG A 144 5.25 -19.13 -34.82
C ARG A 144 4.83 -19.31 -33.37
N TRP A 145 3.92 -20.25 -33.14
CA TRP A 145 3.54 -20.67 -31.79
C TRP A 145 4.63 -21.53 -31.16
N ILE A 146 5.07 -21.17 -29.96
CA ILE A 146 6.04 -21.93 -29.17
C ILE A 146 5.42 -22.20 -27.80
N ALA A 147 5.44 -23.47 -27.36
CA ALA A 147 5.02 -23.87 -26.01
C ALA A 147 6.03 -23.33 -24.99
N THR A 148 5.53 -22.67 -23.94
CA THR A 148 6.38 -22.05 -22.91
C THR A 148 6.28 -22.74 -21.55
N ASN A 149 5.35 -23.69 -21.40
CA ASN A 149 5.22 -24.50 -20.19
C ASN A 149 5.44 -25.99 -20.51
N PRO A 150 6.64 -26.54 -20.25
CA PRO A 150 6.92 -27.96 -20.49
C PRO A 150 6.17 -28.88 -19.52
N ASP A 151 5.73 -28.36 -18.36
CA ASP A 151 5.06 -29.11 -17.30
C ASP A 151 3.52 -29.08 -17.41
N GLY A 152 2.99 -28.61 -18.54
CA GLY A 152 1.55 -28.61 -18.80
C GLY A 152 0.94 -30.01 -18.81
N GLU A 153 -0.35 -30.10 -18.51
CA GLU A 153 -1.09 -31.35 -18.51
C GLU A 153 -1.05 -32.00 -19.91
N PRO A 154 -0.71 -33.30 -20.00
CA PRO A 154 -0.66 -34.01 -21.28
C PRO A 154 -1.99 -33.94 -22.02
N GLY A 155 -1.97 -33.40 -23.24
CA GLY A 155 -3.16 -33.26 -24.08
C GLY A 155 -3.87 -31.91 -23.97
N VAL A 156 -3.47 -31.03 -23.05
CA VAL A 156 -4.02 -29.68 -22.90
C VAL A 156 -3.11 -28.68 -23.62
N VAL A 157 -3.64 -28.09 -24.70
CA VAL A 157 -2.91 -27.10 -25.51
C VAL A 157 -3.56 -25.74 -25.34
N GLY A 158 -2.79 -24.75 -24.91
CA GLY A 158 -3.30 -23.40 -24.62
C GLY A 158 -2.61 -22.36 -25.45
N TYR A 159 -3.34 -21.30 -25.78
CA TYR A 159 -2.87 -20.19 -26.61
C TYR A 159 -3.23 -18.87 -25.92
N GLN A 160 -2.27 -17.95 -25.87
CA GLN A 160 -2.54 -16.58 -25.43
C GLN A 160 -1.98 -15.61 -26.47
N ILE A 161 -2.80 -14.63 -26.85
CA ILE A 161 -2.42 -13.60 -27.81
C ILE A 161 -2.97 -12.24 -27.42
N SER A 162 -2.19 -11.20 -27.72
CA SER A 162 -2.52 -9.80 -27.52
C SER A 162 -3.03 -9.17 -28.82
N ARG A 163 -3.78 -8.07 -28.73
CA ARG A 163 -4.19 -7.27 -29.89
C ARG A 163 -3.02 -6.61 -30.61
N MET A 164 -1.82 -6.58 -30.01
CA MET A 164 -0.57 -6.15 -30.67
C MET A 164 -0.22 -6.99 -31.92
N TYR A 165 -0.74 -8.22 -32.01
CA TYR A 165 -0.54 -9.10 -33.17
C TYR A 165 -1.64 -8.92 -34.23
N SER A 166 -2.70 -8.15 -33.95
CA SER A 166 -3.82 -7.96 -34.87
C SER A 166 -3.38 -7.14 -36.09
N PRO A 167 -3.75 -7.54 -37.31
CA PRO A 167 -3.58 -6.71 -38.50
C PRO A 167 -4.68 -5.64 -38.62
N LEU A 168 -5.71 -5.69 -37.76
CA LEU A 168 -6.86 -4.79 -37.79
C LEU A 168 -6.72 -3.58 -36.86
N ASN A 169 -5.66 -3.54 -36.04
CA ASN A 169 -5.40 -2.44 -35.11
C ASN A 169 -3.95 -2.02 -35.20
N THR A 170 -3.72 -0.72 -35.01
CA THR A 170 -2.36 -0.16 -34.92
C THR A 170 -1.92 -0.05 -33.47
N ILE A 171 -0.62 -0.03 -33.22
CA ILE A 171 -0.08 0.20 -31.88
C ILE A 171 -0.47 1.61 -31.40
N THR A 172 -0.54 2.58 -32.32
CA THR A 172 -1.02 3.94 -32.05
C THR A 172 -2.45 3.96 -31.50
N GLU A 173 -3.37 3.18 -32.09
CA GLU A 173 -4.74 3.03 -31.57
C GLU A 173 -4.74 2.41 -30.16
N MET A 174 -3.88 1.42 -29.92
CA MET A 174 -3.74 0.83 -28.58
C MET A 174 -3.26 1.86 -27.55
N VAL A 175 -2.29 2.71 -27.90
CA VAL A 175 -1.85 3.81 -27.01
C VAL A 175 -2.99 4.81 -26.75
N SER A 176 -3.83 5.09 -27.76
CA SER A 176 -5.02 5.92 -27.56
C SER A 176 -5.99 5.29 -26.54
N LYS A 177 -6.28 3.99 -26.67
CA LYS A 177 -7.12 3.27 -25.71
C LYS A 177 -6.49 3.20 -24.32
N PHE A 178 -5.18 3.06 -24.24
CA PHE A 178 -4.45 3.10 -22.98
C PHE A 178 -4.54 4.47 -22.31
N ALA A 179 -4.42 5.56 -23.09
CA ALA A 179 -4.60 6.92 -22.60
C ALA A 179 -6.03 7.15 -22.06
N ASP A 180 -7.04 6.66 -22.78
CA ASP A 180 -8.44 6.71 -22.34
C ASP A 180 -8.68 5.88 -21.07
N ALA A 181 -8.08 4.69 -20.99
CA ALA A 181 -8.13 3.83 -19.81
C ALA A 181 -7.49 4.50 -18.58
N LEU A 182 -6.34 5.16 -18.75
CA LEU A 182 -5.70 5.94 -17.68
C LEU A 182 -6.55 7.15 -17.26
N TYR A 183 -7.12 7.88 -18.22
CA TYR A 183 -7.94 9.05 -17.94
C TYR A 183 -9.21 8.70 -17.15
N ASN A 184 -9.83 7.56 -17.49
CA ASN A 184 -11.06 7.07 -16.90
C ASN A 184 -10.85 6.07 -15.73
N PHE A 185 -9.60 5.81 -15.32
CA PHE A 185 -9.25 4.84 -14.28
C PHE A 185 -9.80 3.42 -14.56
N ASN A 186 -9.80 3.00 -15.81
CA ASN A 186 -10.28 1.69 -16.26
C ASN A 186 -9.16 0.91 -16.97
N LEU A 187 -8.02 0.77 -16.30
CA LEU A 187 -6.89 -0.02 -16.81
C LEU A 187 -7.24 -1.50 -16.99
N GLN A 188 -8.14 -2.04 -16.15
CA GLN A 188 -8.59 -3.42 -16.26
C GLN A 188 -9.09 -3.76 -17.67
N THR A 189 -9.96 -2.91 -18.23
CA THR A 189 -10.51 -3.13 -19.57
C THR A 189 -9.41 -3.16 -20.63
N PHE A 190 -8.37 -2.34 -20.49
CA PHE A 190 -7.24 -2.34 -21.42
C PHE A 190 -6.44 -3.64 -21.34
N TYR A 191 -6.04 -4.06 -20.13
CA TYR A 191 -5.28 -5.30 -19.96
C TYR A 191 -6.05 -6.53 -20.42
N ASN A 192 -7.32 -6.65 -20.04
CA ASN A 192 -8.13 -7.81 -20.39
C ASN A 192 -8.46 -7.86 -21.89
N ASN A 193 -8.94 -6.76 -22.47
CA ASN A 193 -9.47 -6.79 -23.85
C ASN A 193 -8.43 -6.46 -24.93
N GLU A 194 -7.40 -5.67 -24.61
CA GLU A 194 -6.37 -5.30 -25.58
C GLU A 194 -5.13 -6.18 -25.45
N LEU A 195 -4.69 -6.50 -24.23
CA LEU A 195 -3.51 -7.36 -24.04
C LEU A 195 -3.86 -8.84 -23.89
N GLY A 196 -5.12 -9.18 -23.59
CA GLY A 196 -5.52 -10.56 -23.31
C GLY A 196 -4.87 -11.09 -22.03
N LEU A 197 -4.58 -10.21 -21.07
CA LEU A 197 -3.89 -10.54 -19.82
C LEU A 197 -4.83 -10.34 -18.63
N PRO A 198 -4.73 -11.18 -17.58
CA PRO A 198 -5.45 -10.93 -16.34
C PRO A 198 -4.95 -9.61 -15.75
N PHE A 199 -5.89 -8.83 -15.20
CA PHE A 199 -5.54 -7.58 -14.54
C PHE A 199 -5.52 -7.82 -13.04
N GLU A 200 -4.35 -7.71 -12.42
CA GLU A 200 -4.23 -7.59 -10.98
C GLU A 200 -4.26 -6.11 -10.63
N ASP A 201 -5.36 -5.63 -10.07
CA ASP A 201 -5.35 -4.32 -9.43
C ASP A 201 -4.48 -4.45 -8.17
N GLU A 202 -3.25 -3.94 -8.20
CA GLU A 202 -2.34 -3.93 -7.05
C GLU A 202 -3.01 -3.35 -5.80
N TYR A 203 -4.01 -2.49 -5.98
CA TYR A 203 -4.78 -1.91 -4.90
C TYR A 203 -5.91 -2.82 -4.36
N GLN A 204 -6.33 -3.84 -5.12
CA GLN A 204 -7.30 -4.86 -4.68
C GLN A 204 -6.66 -6.14 -4.17
N LYS A 205 -5.38 -6.43 -4.48
CA LYS A 205 -4.66 -7.59 -3.94
C LYS A 205 -4.78 -7.62 -2.43
N GLU A 206 -5.50 -8.58 -1.85
CA GLU A 206 -5.66 -8.65 -0.39
C GLU A 206 -4.29 -8.80 0.28
N LEU A 207 -4.09 -8.05 1.37
CA LEU A 207 -2.87 -8.20 2.16
C LEU A 207 -2.96 -9.51 2.93
N ASP A 208 -1.90 -10.31 2.86
CA ASP A 208 -1.74 -11.45 3.75
C ASP A 208 -1.41 -10.94 5.15
N ILE A 209 -2.44 -10.89 5.99
CA ILE A 209 -2.35 -10.41 7.37
C ILE A 209 -1.39 -11.28 8.19
N LEU A 210 -1.40 -12.60 7.99
CA LEU A 210 -0.52 -13.51 8.73
C LEU A 210 0.94 -13.29 8.37
N GLN A 211 1.22 -13.05 7.08
CA GLN A 211 2.55 -12.70 6.65
C GLN A 211 2.98 -11.34 7.23
N LEU A 212 2.12 -10.32 7.25
CA LEU A 212 2.42 -9.02 7.89
C LEU A 212 2.68 -9.16 9.40
N GLU A 213 1.87 -9.96 10.10
CA GLU A 213 2.07 -10.28 11.53
C GLU A 213 3.45 -10.90 11.78
N SER A 214 3.92 -11.78 10.90
CA SER A 214 5.24 -12.42 11.01
C SER A 214 6.42 -11.45 10.81
N LEU A 215 6.18 -10.27 10.23
CA LEU A 215 7.20 -9.25 9.97
C LEU A 215 7.33 -8.21 11.10
N ARG A 216 6.61 -8.40 12.22
CA ARG A 216 6.81 -7.56 13.41
C ARG A 216 8.20 -7.77 14.00
N GLU A 217 8.74 -6.71 14.57
CA GLU A 217 10.10 -6.65 15.10
C GLU A 217 10.09 -6.42 16.62
N ASP A 218 10.86 -7.21 17.34
CA ASP A 218 11.00 -7.12 18.81
C ASP A 218 12.10 -6.13 19.24
N GLU A 219 12.94 -5.70 18.30
CA GLU A 219 14.12 -4.87 18.54
C GLU A 219 13.76 -3.44 18.96
N PHE A 220 12.57 -2.97 18.59
CA PHE A 220 12.14 -1.60 18.88
C PHE A 220 10.69 -1.51 19.32
N ASN A 221 10.40 -0.49 20.11
CA ASN A 221 9.06 -0.07 20.49
C ASN A 221 9.11 1.38 20.98
N LEU A 222 7.99 1.90 21.50
CA LEU A 222 7.87 3.28 21.97
C LEU A 222 8.84 3.65 23.12
N TYR A 223 9.37 2.67 23.86
CA TYR A 223 10.38 2.85 24.92
C TYR A 223 11.80 2.46 24.49
N LYS A 224 11.95 1.84 23.31
CA LYS A 224 13.22 1.37 22.74
C LYS A 224 13.35 1.89 21.31
N ILE A 225 13.53 3.20 21.16
CA ILE A 225 13.57 3.82 19.84
C ILE A 225 14.92 3.53 19.17
N PRO A 226 14.95 3.10 17.89
CA PRO A 226 16.21 2.84 17.18
C PRO A 226 17.13 4.06 17.12
N GLU A 227 18.44 3.81 17.17
CA GLU A 227 19.42 4.90 17.11
C GLU A 227 19.39 5.67 15.78
N SER A 228 18.99 5.03 14.69
CA SER A 228 18.87 5.66 13.38
C SER A 228 17.74 6.69 13.33
N THR A 229 16.72 6.59 14.20
CA THR A 229 15.54 7.46 14.18
C THR A 229 15.93 8.93 14.36
N LEU A 230 15.57 9.75 13.39
CA LEU A 230 15.95 11.16 13.34
C LEU A 230 14.93 12.05 14.05
N ALA A 231 13.64 11.71 13.94
CA ALA A 231 12.54 12.48 14.50
C ALA A 231 11.27 11.64 14.66
N LEU A 232 10.31 12.17 15.42
CA LEU A 232 9.02 11.55 15.69
C LEU A 232 7.86 12.41 15.18
N CYS A 233 6.79 11.76 14.78
CA CYS A 233 5.46 12.36 14.58
C CYS A 233 4.42 11.51 15.30
N ILE A 234 3.38 12.16 15.82
CA ILE A 234 2.27 11.48 16.49
C ILE A 234 0.99 11.75 15.70
N SER A 235 0.17 10.74 15.51
CA SER A 235 -1.21 10.91 15.04
C SER A 235 -2.16 10.51 16.14
N VAL A 236 -3.29 11.21 16.23
CA VAL A 236 -4.33 10.97 17.22
C VAL A 236 -5.68 10.96 16.52
N ASP A 237 -6.45 9.91 16.76
CA ASP A 237 -7.82 9.78 16.31
C ASP A 237 -8.78 9.95 17.51
N GLN A 238 -9.76 10.83 17.34
CA GLN A 238 -10.68 11.23 18.40
C GLN A 238 -11.98 10.42 18.27
N GLN A 239 -12.20 9.53 19.24
CA GLN A 239 -13.42 8.72 19.35
C GLN A 239 -14.27 9.17 20.53
N GLY A 240 -15.52 8.72 20.60
CA GLY A 240 -16.44 9.17 21.66
C GLY A 240 -15.96 8.85 23.09
N ASP A 241 -15.38 7.67 23.27
CA ASP A 241 -14.97 7.09 24.55
C ASP A 241 -13.44 7.02 24.76
N ARG A 242 -12.66 7.40 23.74
CA ARG A 242 -11.19 7.32 23.79
C ARG A 242 -10.49 8.25 22.80
N LEU A 243 -9.21 8.49 23.05
CA LEU A 243 -8.26 9.06 22.10
C LEU A 243 -7.25 7.96 21.76
N GLU A 244 -7.20 7.56 20.50
CA GLU A 244 -6.19 6.60 20.03
C GLU A 244 -5.00 7.36 19.48
N SER A 245 -3.78 6.95 19.82
CA SER A 245 -2.55 7.63 19.42
C SER A 245 -1.57 6.66 18.82
N LEU A 246 -0.93 7.04 17.72
CA LEU A 246 0.13 6.27 17.08
C LEU A 246 1.42 7.08 17.03
N LEU A 247 2.50 6.51 17.57
CA LEU A 247 3.83 7.10 17.56
C LEU A 247 4.62 6.55 16.36
N LEU A 248 4.98 7.45 15.43
CA LEU A 248 5.85 7.11 14.30
C LEU A 248 7.23 7.75 14.48
N GLY A 249 8.27 6.93 14.38
CA GLY A 249 9.64 7.41 14.21
C GLY A 249 10.06 7.31 12.75
N PHE A 250 10.92 8.20 12.27
CA PHE A 250 11.43 8.08 10.91
C PHE A 250 12.91 8.45 10.77
N ASP A 251 13.54 7.82 9.80
CA ASP A 251 14.84 8.19 9.26
C ASP A 251 14.72 8.38 7.73
N GLU A 252 15.83 8.38 6.99
CA GLU A 252 15.82 8.58 5.53
C GLU A 252 15.17 7.45 4.75
N LYS A 253 15.21 6.23 5.27
CA LYS A 253 14.74 5.01 4.59
C LYS A 253 13.65 4.28 5.34
N ASN A 254 13.45 4.55 6.63
CA ASN A 254 12.55 3.78 7.48
C ASN A 254 11.53 4.66 8.19
N ILE A 255 10.31 4.17 8.27
CA ILE A 255 9.26 4.67 9.15
C ILE A 255 8.93 3.55 10.14
N TYR A 256 9.25 3.77 11.40
CA TYR A 256 9.03 2.87 12.52
C TYR A 256 7.67 3.17 13.15
N VAL A 257 6.78 2.19 13.16
CA VAL A 257 5.52 2.21 13.92
C VAL A 257 5.84 1.74 15.34
N LEU A 258 6.11 2.69 16.22
CA LEU A 258 6.74 2.43 17.53
C LEU A 258 5.73 1.96 18.59
N GLY A 259 4.50 2.47 18.55
CA GLY A 259 3.47 2.09 19.52
C GLY A 259 2.11 2.72 19.22
N HIS A 260 1.05 2.03 19.67
CA HIS A 260 -0.35 2.43 19.55
C HIS A 260 -0.97 2.47 20.95
N GLU A 261 -1.28 3.67 21.43
CA GLU A 261 -1.72 3.95 22.79
C GLU A 261 -3.18 4.40 22.83
N PHE A 262 -3.86 4.11 23.94
CA PHE A 262 -5.28 4.39 24.13
C PHE A 262 -5.51 5.20 25.42
N PHE A 263 -6.15 6.36 25.29
CA PHE A 263 -6.51 7.21 26.44
C PHE A 263 -8.02 7.26 26.59
N TYR A 264 -8.55 6.63 27.64
CA TYR A 264 -10.00 6.46 27.83
C TYR A 264 -10.64 7.53 28.69
N SER A 265 -11.87 7.90 28.35
CA SER A 265 -12.75 8.71 29.21
C SER A 265 -14.21 8.43 28.84
N HIS A 266 -15.13 8.73 29.76
CA HIS A 266 -16.56 8.55 29.49
C HIS A 266 -17.08 9.39 28.29
N ASP A 267 -16.49 10.56 28.08
CA ASP A 267 -16.88 11.49 27.01
C ASP A 267 -15.68 12.32 26.56
N CYS A 268 -15.03 11.89 25.48
CA CYS A 268 -13.87 12.57 24.90
C CYS A 268 -14.24 13.78 24.03
N THR A 269 -15.54 14.09 23.87
CA THR A 269 -15.97 15.32 23.17
C THR A 269 -15.72 16.58 24.01
N LYS A 270 -15.46 16.42 25.31
CA LYS A 270 -15.18 17.50 26.26
C LYS A 270 -13.69 17.60 26.57
N ILE A 271 -13.14 18.81 26.53
CA ILE A 271 -11.70 19.05 26.75
C ILE A 271 -11.26 18.76 28.21
N GLU A 272 -12.20 18.76 29.14
CA GLU A 272 -11.99 18.50 30.57
C GLU A 272 -11.84 17.00 30.86
N ALA A 273 -12.13 16.12 29.89
CA ALA A 273 -11.97 14.68 30.06
C ALA A 273 -10.52 14.31 30.42
N PRO A 274 -10.30 13.40 31.39
CA PRO A 274 -8.95 12.97 31.80
C PRO A 274 -8.07 12.51 30.64
N ALA A 275 -8.66 11.84 29.63
CA ALA A 275 -7.97 11.39 28.43
C ALA A 275 -7.17 12.50 27.72
N TRP A 276 -7.68 13.74 27.66
CA TRP A 276 -6.95 14.85 27.03
C TRP A 276 -5.72 15.27 27.83
N LYS A 277 -5.76 15.16 29.16
CA LYS A 277 -4.61 15.45 30.02
C LYS A 277 -3.55 14.37 29.85
N ASP A 278 -3.96 13.11 29.83
CA ASP A 278 -3.04 11.98 29.68
C ASP A 278 -2.39 11.98 28.29
N LEU A 279 -3.17 12.30 27.24
CA LEU A 279 -2.65 12.52 25.89
C LEU A 279 -1.63 13.67 25.84
N ASP A 280 -1.90 14.81 26.50
CA ASP A 280 -0.96 15.94 26.52
C ASP A 280 0.35 15.57 27.22
N GLN A 281 0.28 14.78 28.29
CA GLN A 281 1.46 14.24 28.97
C GLN A 281 2.24 13.29 28.07
N PHE A 282 1.56 12.36 27.38
CA PHE A 282 2.18 11.44 26.45
C PHE A 282 2.87 12.16 25.28
N CYS A 283 2.23 13.17 24.69
CA CYS A 283 2.77 13.89 23.53
C CYS A 283 3.97 14.78 23.88
N ARG A 284 4.03 15.28 25.12
CA ARG A 284 5.08 16.19 25.60
C ARG A 284 6.22 15.50 26.34
N GLN A 285 6.13 14.20 26.60
CA GLN A 285 7.22 13.47 27.24
C GLN A 285 8.46 13.38 26.35
N ASP A 286 9.61 13.15 26.98
CA ASP A 286 10.86 12.90 26.27
C ASP A 286 10.90 11.44 25.80
N PHE A 287 10.87 11.26 24.49
CA PHE A 287 11.08 9.97 23.85
C PHE A 287 12.57 9.78 23.61
N SER A 288 13.13 8.66 24.07
CA SER A 288 14.58 8.41 23.99
C SER A 288 14.91 7.13 23.23
N THR A 289 16.07 7.15 22.58
CA THR A 289 16.65 5.95 21.97
C THR A 289 17.21 4.99 23.01
N VAL A 290 17.62 3.80 22.58
CA VAL A 290 18.26 2.80 23.44
C VAL A 290 19.51 3.36 24.16
N SER A 291 20.26 4.27 23.54
CA SER A 291 21.43 4.93 24.15
C SER A 291 21.07 6.09 25.08
N GLY A 292 19.78 6.46 25.21
CA GLY A 292 19.29 7.57 26.00
C GLY A 292 19.22 8.92 25.28
N ARG A 293 19.42 8.97 23.94
CA ARG A 293 19.33 10.23 23.17
C ARG A 293 17.86 10.62 23.01
N ILE A 294 17.53 11.86 23.34
CA ILE A 294 16.17 12.38 23.13
C ILE A 294 15.91 12.57 21.63
N VAL A 295 14.80 12.04 21.14
CA VAL A 295 14.37 12.15 19.75
C VAL A 295 13.26 13.21 19.65
N PRO A 296 13.39 14.20 18.76
CA PRO A 296 12.47 15.33 18.73
C PRO A 296 11.14 14.93 18.08
N THR A 297 10.02 15.18 18.76
CA THR A 297 8.69 15.18 18.15
C THR A 297 8.53 16.44 17.30
N LEU A 298 8.21 16.32 16.01
CA LEU A 298 8.10 17.47 15.09
C LEU A 298 6.67 17.95 14.89
N ALA A 299 5.72 17.02 14.79
CA ALA A 299 4.32 17.32 14.56
C ALA A 299 3.43 16.28 15.25
N VAL A 300 2.30 16.74 15.76
CA VAL A 300 1.25 15.90 16.33
C VAL A 300 -0.07 16.27 15.66
N PHE A 301 -0.62 15.33 14.89
CA PHE A 301 -1.85 15.51 14.13
C PHE A 301 -3.03 14.94 14.92
N ILE A 302 -4.07 15.72 15.13
CA ILE A 302 -5.22 15.32 15.95
C ILE A 302 -6.50 15.47 15.12
N ASP A 303 -7.20 14.37 14.87
CA ASP A 303 -8.39 14.38 14.04
C ASP A 303 -9.52 15.21 14.66
N ALA A 304 -10.05 16.13 13.84
CA ALA A 304 -11.19 16.96 14.14
C ALA A 304 -12.36 16.66 13.19
N GLY A 305 -12.35 15.49 12.53
CA GLY A 305 -13.39 15.04 11.61
C GLY A 305 -14.70 14.69 12.31
N ASN A 306 -14.64 14.22 13.56
CA ASN A 306 -15.80 13.92 14.39
C ASN A 306 -16.51 15.24 14.80
N GLY A 307 -17.57 15.58 14.06
CA GLY A 307 -18.26 16.88 14.13
C GLY A 307 -18.53 17.40 15.55
N ASN A 308 -18.85 16.49 16.48
CA ASN A 308 -19.17 16.82 17.88
C ASN A 308 -17.95 17.24 18.72
N ALA A 309 -16.74 16.81 18.37
CA ALA A 309 -15.51 17.14 19.10
C ALA A 309 -14.64 18.18 18.40
N THR A 310 -15.03 18.64 17.20
CA THR A 310 -14.27 19.58 16.36
C THR A 310 -13.73 20.78 17.15
N ASP A 311 -14.57 21.44 17.94
CA ASP A 311 -14.19 22.63 18.71
C ASP A 311 -13.27 22.30 19.89
N THR A 312 -13.45 21.12 20.50
CA THR A 312 -12.58 20.60 21.56
C THR A 312 -11.17 20.35 21.04
N VAL A 313 -11.05 19.68 19.89
CA VAL A 313 -9.76 19.42 19.22
C VAL A 313 -9.08 20.74 18.84
N LYS A 314 -9.81 21.69 18.25
CA LYS A 314 -9.29 23.02 17.92
C LYS A 314 -8.77 23.77 19.15
N LYS A 315 -9.48 23.74 20.27
CA LYS A 315 -9.01 24.36 21.52
C LYS A 315 -7.77 23.66 22.07
N PHE A 316 -7.77 22.33 22.10
CA PHE A 316 -6.64 21.54 22.62
C PHE A 316 -5.35 21.82 21.83
N THR A 317 -5.46 21.89 20.50
CA THR A 317 -4.31 22.12 19.61
C THR A 317 -3.67 23.51 19.75
N THR A 318 -4.31 24.47 20.43
CA THR A 318 -3.67 25.76 20.76
C THR A 318 -2.63 25.68 21.87
N ARG A 319 -2.62 24.59 22.66
CA ARG A 319 -1.75 24.44 23.85
C ARG A 319 -0.28 24.22 23.52
N TRP A 320 0.03 23.74 22.31
CA TRP A 320 1.40 23.50 21.86
C TRP A 320 1.52 23.74 20.36
N SER A 321 2.58 24.42 19.93
CA SER A 321 2.78 24.78 18.52
C SER A 321 2.92 23.59 17.56
N LYS A 322 3.23 22.40 18.09
CA LYS A 322 3.35 21.16 17.31
C LYS A 322 2.02 20.41 17.17
N TYR A 323 0.98 20.80 17.92
CA TYR A 323 -0.35 20.25 17.74
C TYR A 323 -1.02 20.88 16.52
N HIS A 324 -1.55 20.04 15.65
CA HIS A 324 -2.25 20.45 14.45
C HIS A 324 -3.61 19.75 14.37
N PRO A 325 -4.73 20.49 14.36
CA PRO A 325 -6.01 19.87 14.09
C PRO A 325 -6.05 19.50 12.61
N ILE A 326 -6.56 18.31 12.31
CA ILE A 326 -6.64 17.79 10.94
C ILE A 326 -8.07 17.44 10.55
N LYS A 327 -8.29 17.32 9.23
CA LYS A 327 -9.53 16.80 8.67
C LYS A 327 -9.26 16.14 7.32
N GLY A 328 -9.82 14.96 7.09
CA GLY A 328 -9.78 14.31 5.78
C GLY A 328 -10.48 15.11 4.67
N SER A 329 -9.87 15.16 3.50
CA SER A 329 -10.49 15.72 2.29
C SER A 329 -11.41 14.69 1.63
N SER A 330 -12.52 15.16 1.06
CA SER A 330 -13.34 14.36 0.15
C SER A 330 -12.79 14.32 -1.29
N SER A 331 -11.74 15.09 -1.59
CA SER A 331 -11.12 15.11 -2.90
C SER A 331 -10.03 14.04 -3.00
N THR A 332 -10.09 13.22 -4.05
CA THR A 332 -9.07 12.21 -4.35
C THR A 332 -7.85 12.78 -5.08
N THR A 333 -7.96 13.97 -5.70
CA THR A 333 -6.93 14.56 -6.58
C THR A 333 -6.29 15.83 -6.01
N GLY A 334 -6.45 16.10 -4.71
CA GLY A 334 -5.87 17.28 -4.06
C GLY A 334 -4.41 17.07 -3.66
N GLU A 335 -3.74 18.16 -3.25
CA GLU A 335 -2.44 18.10 -2.57
C GLU A 335 -2.50 17.20 -1.34
N LEU A 336 -1.38 16.56 -0.98
CA LEU A 336 -1.30 15.61 0.14
C LEU A 336 -1.78 16.23 1.47
N PHE A 337 -1.44 17.49 1.69
CA PHE A 337 -1.97 18.31 2.78
C PHE A 337 -2.06 19.77 2.35
N LYS A 338 -3.07 20.49 2.85
CA LYS A 338 -3.20 21.94 2.69
C LYS A 338 -3.67 22.60 3.98
N THR A 339 -3.10 23.75 4.31
CA THR A 339 -3.57 24.53 5.46
C THR A 339 -4.78 25.37 5.06
N SER A 340 -5.91 25.16 5.73
CA SER A 340 -7.10 25.98 5.62
C SER A 340 -7.32 26.76 6.93
N THR A 341 -7.86 27.96 6.83
CA THR A 341 -8.25 28.75 8.01
C THR A 341 -9.76 28.83 8.06
N GLN A 342 -10.38 28.18 9.05
CA GLN A 342 -11.83 28.20 9.24
C GLN A 342 -12.18 28.77 10.61
N ALA A 343 -13.01 29.82 10.63
CA ALA A 343 -13.42 30.51 11.86
C ALA A 343 -12.25 30.91 12.77
N GLY A 344 -11.13 31.35 12.18
CA GLY A 344 -9.92 31.79 12.91
C GLY A 344 -8.94 30.68 13.31
N TYR A 345 -9.29 29.41 13.13
CA TYR A 345 -8.42 28.27 13.44
C TYR A 345 -7.74 27.72 12.18
N LYS A 346 -6.43 27.45 12.27
CA LYS A 346 -5.69 26.74 11.22
C LYS A 346 -6.00 25.25 11.31
N LEU A 347 -6.43 24.66 10.20
CA LEU A 347 -6.80 23.25 10.05
C LEU A 347 -5.99 22.66 8.89
N GLN A 348 -5.37 21.49 9.08
CA GLN A 348 -4.72 20.78 7.97
C GLN A 348 -5.74 19.85 7.29
N ILE A 349 -6.04 20.13 6.03
CA ILE A 349 -6.89 19.26 5.20
C ILE A 349 -6.01 18.24 4.52
N LEU A 350 -6.26 16.95 4.75
CA LEU A 350 -5.38 15.86 4.33
C LEU A 350 -5.99 15.08 3.15
N ASN A 351 -5.21 14.78 2.10
CA ASN A 351 -5.62 13.83 1.06
C ASN A 351 -5.36 12.40 1.56
N VAL A 352 -6.30 11.91 2.37
CA VAL A 352 -6.23 10.56 2.96
C VAL A 352 -6.32 9.46 1.90
N HIS A 353 -6.92 9.72 0.74
CA HIS A 353 -7.04 8.74 -0.33
C HIS A 353 -5.68 8.43 -0.97
N GLU A 354 -4.91 9.47 -1.31
CA GLU A 354 -3.56 9.31 -1.86
C GLU A 354 -2.61 8.64 -0.86
N GLN A 355 -2.75 8.98 0.42
CA GLN A 355 -1.95 8.36 1.45
C GLN A 355 -2.32 6.88 1.68
N LYS A 356 -3.60 6.51 1.63
CA LYS A 356 -4.04 5.10 1.69
C LYS A 356 -3.48 4.29 0.51
N ASN A 357 -3.45 4.88 -0.70
CA ASN A 357 -2.78 4.27 -1.85
C ASN A 357 -1.27 4.05 -1.60
N THR A 358 -0.60 5.05 -1.05
CA THR A 358 0.83 4.97 -0.71
C THR A 358 1.10 3.89 0.33
N ILE A 359 0.30 3.83 1.40
CA ILE A 359 0.40 2.78 2.44
C ILE A 359 0.21 1.41 1.82
N ARG A 360 -0.83 1.23 0.98
CA ARG A 360 -1.08 -0.05 0.31
C ARG A 360 0.11 -0.49 -0.53
N ARG A 361 0.71 0.42 -1.31
CA ARG A 361 1.92 0.14 -2.10
C ARG A 361 3.10 -0.27 -1.22
N LEU A 362 3.33 0.43 -0.10
CA LEU A 362 4.43 0.10 0.81
C LEU A 362 4.24 -1.26 1.50
N LEU A 363 3.00 -1.61 1.85
CA LEU A 363 2.67 -2.92 2.43
C LEU A 363 2.82 -4.04 1.40
N ASN A 364 2.39 -3.83 0.15
CA ASN A 364 2.58 -4.80 -0.93
C ASN A 364 4.08 -5.01 -1.22
N LEU A 365 4.88 -3.94 -1.25
CA LEU A 365 6.34 -4.04 -1.42
C LEU A 365 7.00 -4.77 -0.26
N MET A 366 6.55 -4.54 0.98
CA MET A 366 7.04 -5.27 2.14
C MET A 366 6.81 -6.78 2.03
N LEU A 367 5.71 -7.21 1.42
CA LEU A 367 5.37 -8.62 1.22
C LEU A 367 6.01 -9.22 -0.04
N SER A 368 6.66 -8.42 -0.89
CA SER A 368 7.26 -8.90 -2.14
C SER A 368 8.72 -9.31 -1.97
N SER A 369 9.25 -10.05 -2.96
CA SER A 369 10.68 -10.38 -3.04
C SER A 369 11.59 -9.15 -3.27
N GLU A 370 11.01 -7.98 -3.53
CA GLU A 370 11.71 -6.74 -3.81
C GLU A 370 11.64 -5.73 -2.66
N ALA A 371 11.30 -6.17 -1.45
CA ALA A 371 11.16 -5.32 -0.26
C ALA A 371 12.37 -4.39 -0.02
N ASP A 372 13.57 -4.81 -0.40
CA ASP A 372 14.80 -4.01 -0.26
C ASP A 372 14.90 -2.82 -1.21
N ASN A 373 14.16 -2.84 -2.32
CA ASN A 373 14.14 -1.76 -3.31
C ASN A 373 13.15 -0.64 -2.94
N ALA A 374 12.38 -0.80 -1.85
CA ALA A 374 11.42 0.21 -1.44
C ALA A 374 12.12 1.53 -1.08
N PRO A 375 11.67 2.68 -1.62
CA PRO A 375 12.29 3.99 -1.33
C PRO A 375 12.17 4.36 0.15
N VAL A 376 11.10 3.90 0.79
CA VAL A 376 10.86 3.99 2.23
C VAL A 376 10.28 2.65 2.69
N LYS A 377 10.75 2.13 3.82
CA LYS A 377 10.29 0.90 4.45
C LYS A 377 9.45 1.21 5.69
N LEU A 378 8.26 0.62 5.77
CA LEU A 378 7.51 0.57 7.02
C LEU A 378 8.11 -0.54 7.89
N ARG A 379 8.22 -0.31 9.20
CA ARG A 379 8.68 -1.31 10.17
C ARG A 379 7.73 -1.28 11.36
N PHE A 380 7.28 -2.44 11.83
CA PHE A 380 6.25 -2.53 12.86
C PHE A 380 6.78 -3.15 14.15
N SER A 381 6.55 -2.48 15.28
CA SER A 381 6.87 -3.03 16.60
C SER A 381 6.02 -4.27 16.91
N SER A 382 6.60 -5.27 17.56
CA SER A 382 5.86 -6.42 18.09
C SER A 382 4.84 -6.06 19.16
N THR A 383 5.02 -4.92 19.83
CA THR A 383 4.14 -4.44 20.90
C THR A 383 2.82 -3.84 20.42
N LEU A 384 2.57 -3.79 19.10
CA LEU A 384 1.31 -3.28 18.57
C LEU A 384 0.12 -4.21 18.94
N PRO A 385 -1.12 -3.70 19.00
CA PRO A 385 -2.30 -4.52 19.23
C PRO A 385 -2.42 -5.68 18.23
N SER A 386 -3.01 -6.80 18.65
CA SER A 386 -3.16 -7.99 17.79
C SER A 386 -4.09 -7.76 16.59
N ASP A 387 -5.03 -6.82 16.69
CA ASP A 387 -5.95 -6.45 15.62
C ASP A 387 -5.41 -5.34 14.70
N PHE A 388 -4.15 -4.93 14.89
CA PHE A 388 -3.57 -3.79 14.18
C PHE A 388 -3.56 -3.98 12.66
N PHE A 389 -3.10 -5.13 12.15
CA PHE A 389 -3.06 -5.41 10.72
C PHE A 389 -4.44 -5.73 10.12
N GLU A 390 -5.36 -6.27 10.93
CA GLU A 390 -6.77 -6.42 10.54
C GLU A 390 -7.39 -5.04 10.28
N GLN A 391 -7.17 -4.08 11.18
CA GLN A 391 -7.62 -2.70 11.00
C GLN A 391 -6.87 -1.99 9.85
N LEU A 392 -5.57 -2.23 9.68
CA LEU A 392 -4.77 -1.66 8.59
C LEU A 392 -5.27 -2.10 7.20
N SER A 393 -5.87 -3.28 7.11
CA SER A 393 -6.42 -3.87 5.89
C SER A 393 -7.95 -3.80 5.82
N ALA A 394 -8.60 -3.05 6.73
CA ALA A 394 -10.05 -3.02 6.89
C ALA A 394 -10.82 -2.33 5.75
N GLU A 395 -10.13 -1.58 4.88
CA GLU A 395 -10.72 -0.92 3.72
C GLU A 395 -10.30 -1.56 2.40
N GLU A 396 -11.17 -1.45 1.40
CA GLU A 396 -10.98 -1.89 0.02
C GLU A 396 -11.39 -0.78 -0.95
N LEU A 397 -10.72 -0.70 -2.10
CA LEU A 397 -11.11 0.24 -3.16
C LEU A 397 -12.30 -0.31 -3.93
N LYS A 398 -13.41 0.43 -3.86
CA LYS A 398 -14.63 0.12 -4.61
C LYS A 398 -14.98 1.24 -5.59
N PRO A 399 -15.47 0.90 -6.79
CA PRO A 399 -15.99 1.89 -7.71
C PRO A 399 -17.25 2.54 -7.13
N ALA A 400 -17.28 3.87 -7.10
CA ALA A 400 -18.42 4.67 -6.68
C ALA A 400 -18.49 5.95 -7.50
N GLY A 401 -19.55 6.10 -8.32
CA GLY A 401 -19.76 7.32 -9.12
C GLY A 401 -18.64 7.60 -10.13
N GLY A 402 -18.07 6.56 -10.75
CA GLY A 402 -17.00 6.70 -11.76
C GLY A 402 -15.61 6.99 -11.18
N LYS A 403 -15.42 6.84 -9.87
CA LYS A 403 -14.11 6.94 -9.20
C LYS A 403 -13.91 5.74 -8.27
N LEU A 404 -12.67 5.32 -8.07
CA LEU A 404 -12.34 4.38 -7.00
C LEU A 404 -12.30 5.13 -5.67
N VAL A 405 -12.99 4.59 -4.68
CA VAL A 405 -13.08 5.17 -3.33
C VAL A 405 -12.83 4.06 -2.33
N TRP A 406 -11.94 4.33 -1.37
CA TRP A 406 -11.72 3.48 -0.22
C TRP A 406 -12.99 3.35 0.61
N ARG A 407 -13.42 2.11 0.87
CA ARG A 407 -14.59 1.80 1.70
C ARG A 407 -14.25 0.66 2.64
N LEU A 408 -14.82 0.70 3.84
CA LEU A 408 -14.75 -0.41 4.79
C LEU A 408 -15.26 -1.71 4.15
N LYS A 409 -14.49 -2.79 4.34
CA LYS A 409 -14.86 -4.15 3.93
C LYS A 409 -16.12 -4.58 4.67
N LYS A 410 -16.92 -5.43 4.03
CA LYS A 410 -18.15 -5.96 4.64
C LYS A 410 -17.79 -6.78 5.88
N GLY A 411 -18.39 -6.44 7.02
CA GLY A 411 -18.15 -7.13 8.30
C GLY A 411 -17.07 -6.48 9.17
N GLN A 412 -16.22 -5.62 8.59
CA GLN A 412 -15.27 -4.83 9.38
C GLN A 412 -15.98 -3.70 10.12
N ARG A 413 -15.57 -3.49 11.37
CA ARG A 413 -16.18 -2.47 12.26
C ARG A 413 -15.22 -1.35 12.65
N ARG A 414 -13.91 -1.58 12.50
CA ARG A 414 -12.84 -0.70 12.97
C ARG A 414 -11.77 -0.55 11.89
N ASN A 415 -11.23 0.66 11.77
CA ASN A 415 -10.20 1.05 10.80
C ASN A 415 -9.26 2.13 11.39
N GLU A 416 -9.31 2.38 12.70
CA GLU A 416 -8.61 3.47 13.36
C GLU A 416 -7.08 3.36 13.17
N ALA A 417 -6.52 2.14 13.16
CA ALA A 417 -5.10 1.92 12.85
C ALA A 417 -4.68 2.41 11.45
N LEU A 418 -5.53 2.19 10.42
CA LEU A 418 -5.28 2.67 9.06
C LEU A 418 -5.30 4.20 9.00
N ASP A 419 -6.30 4.81 9.64
CA ASP A 419 -6.45 6.26 9.68
C ASP A 419 -5.30 6.90 10.47
N LEU A 420 -4.89 6.32 11.59
CA LEU A 420 -3.72 6.76 12.37
C LEU A 420 -2.41 6.70 11.58
N ILE A 421 -2.11 5.60 10.88
CA ILE A 421 -0.92 5.52 10.01
C ILE A 421 -0.99 6.58 8.91
N CYS A 422 -2.16 6.76 8.31
CA CYS A 422 -2.40 7.77 7.29
C CYS A 422 -2.05 9.17 7.80
N TYR A 423 -2.60 9.56 8.95
CA TYR A 423 -2.34 10.87 9.55
C TYR A 423 -0.87 11.04 9.94
N GLY A 424 -0.25 10.00 10.53
CA GLY A 424 1.13 10.03 10.97
C GLY A 424 2.12 10.18 9.81
N MET A 425 1.91 9.46 8.71
CA MET A 425 2.75 9.58 7.52
C MET A 425 2.60 10.96 6.85
N ILE A 426 1.39 11.51 6.80
CA ILE A 426 1.21 12.88 6.30
C ILE A 426 1.85 13.90 7.25
N ALA A 427 1.83 13.67 8.56
CA ALA A 427 2.53 14.51 9.53
C ALA A 427 4.05 14.51 9.30
N ILE A 428 4.64 13.37 8.91
CA ILE A 428 6.05 13.29 8.51
C ILE A 428 6.30 14.17 7.27
N ALA A 429 5.49 14.04 6.23
CA ALA A 429 5.61 14.87 5.01
C ALA A 429 5.45 16.37 5.32
N TYR A 430 4.49 16.71 6.18
CA TYR A 430 4.29 18.07 6.67
C TYR A 430 5.53 18.59 7.42
N ALA A 431 6.06 17.83 8.36
CA ALA A 431 7.24 18.20 9.14
C ALA A 431 8.47 18.41 8.23
N GLN A 432 8.69 17.52 7.27
CA GLN A 432 9.75 17.66 6.26
C GLN A 432 9.59 18.95 5.45
N SER A 433 8.37 19.28 5.02
CA SER A 433 8.10 20.53 4.28
C SER A 433 8.45 21.79 5.08
N LYS A 434 8.28 21.76 6.41
CA LYS A 434 8.63 22.88 7.31
C LYS A 434 10.13 23.00 7.56
N LEU A 435 10.87 21.90 7.42
CA LEU A 435 12.33 21.91 7.52
C LEU A 435 13.01 22.45 6.24
N GLY A 436 12.29 22.59 5.13
CA GLY A 436 12.78 23.19 3.89
C GLY A 436 13.43 22.19 2.94
N THR A 437 14.40 22.64 2.12
CA THR A 437 14.92 21.86 0.97
C THR A 437 15.79 20.65 1.34
N GLN A 438 16.42 20.64 2.51
CA GLN A 438 17.26 19.51 2.96
C GLN A 438 16.84 19.06 4.38
N PRO A 439 15.66 18.45 4.54
CA PRO A 439 15.10 18.13 5.85
C PRO A 439 15.97 17.14 6.63
N PHE A 440 16.42 16.07 5.98
CA PHE A 440 17.25 15.04 6.62
C PHE A 440 18.62 15.53 7.04
N ARG A 441 19.22 16.47 6.29
CA ARG A 441 20.50 17.09 6.69
C ARG A 441 20.34 17.84 8.02
N LYS A 442 19.31 18.67 8.14
CA LYS A 442 19.03 19.41 9.39
C LYS A 442 18.76 18.47 10.57
N LEU A 443 18.06 17.36 10.33
CA LEU A 443 17.82 16.37 11.37
C LEU A 443 19.09 15.63 11.79
N ARG A 444 20.00 15.32 10.85
CA ARG A 444 21.32 14.76 11.17
C ARG A 444 22.18 15.74 11.96
N ASP A 445 22.17 17.01 11.59
CA ASP A 445 22.90 18.05 12.32
C ASP A 445 22.35 18.20 13.76
N TYR A 446 21.02 18.18 13.92
CA TYR A 446 20.39 18.18 15.24
C TYR A 446 20.77 16.93 16.06
N LYS A 447 20.71 15.74 15.44
CA LYS A 447 21.14 14.49 16.07
C LYS A 447 22.58 14.58 16.55
N ALA A 448 23.51 15.07 15.72
CA ALA A 448 24.92 15.22 16.08
C ALA A 448 25.13 16.18 17.26
N GLN A 449 24.38 17.29 17.31
CA GLN A 449 24.43 18.25 18.42
C GLN A 449 23.91 17.64 19.72
N GLU A 450 22.78 16.93 19.69
CA GLU A 450 22.21 16.27 20.88
C GLU A 450 23.10 15.14 21.40
N THR A 451 23.67 14.32 20.51
CA THR A 451 24.64 13.28 20.91
C THR A 451 25.86 13.90 21.61
N THR A 452 26.41 14.99 21.05
CA THR A 452 27.55 15.70 21.67
C THR A 452 27.21 16.25 23.05
N LYS A 453 26.03 16.88 23.24
CA LYS A 453 25.60 17.38 24.56
C LYS A 453 25.45 16.26 25.58
N TYR A 454 24.89 15.14 25.17
CA TYR A 454 24.68 13.99 26.03
C TYR A 454 26.00 13.32 26.45
N GLU A 455 26.96 13.21 25.53
CA GLU A 455 28.31 12.73 25.82
C GLU A 455 29.05 13.66 26.79
N ILE A 456 28.96 14.98 26.61
CA ILE A 456 29.56 15.97 27.54
C ILE A 456 28.96 15.81 28.95
N ASN A 457 27.64 15.68 29.06
CA ASN A 457 26.96 15.49 30.36
C ASN A 457 27.29 14.14 31.02
N LYS A 458 27.63 13.10 30.24
CA LYS A 458 28.10 11.81 30.79
C LYS A 458 29.53 11.87 31.34
N VAL A 459 30.36 12.81 30.87
CA VAL A 459 31.78 12.93 31.26
C VAL A 459 31.98 13.82 32.50
N GLU A 460 30.97 14.56 32.96
CA GLU A 460 31.02 15.23 34.27
C GLU A 460 30.91 14.20 35.42
N GLU A 461 32.06 13.67 35.86
CA GLU A 461 32.22 12.93 37.11
C GLU A 461 31.86 13.78 38.35
N PRO A 462 31.40 13.17 39.46
CA PRO A 462 30.82 13.89 40.59
C PRO A 462 31.88 14.74 41.29
N LYS A 463 31.54 16.01 41.57
CA LYS A 463 32.34 16.87 42.45
C LYS A 463 32.54 16.16 43.79
N PRO A 464 33.77 16.10 44.34
CA PRO A 464 34.00 15.46 45.62
C PRO A 464 33.20 16.16 46.73
N GLU A 465 32.38 15.39 47.45
CA GLU A 465 31.60 15.87 48.59
C GLU A 465 32.53 16.50 49.64
N THR A 466 32.28 17.76 49.97
CA THR A 466 32.92 18.43 51.10
C THR A 466 32.39 17.83 52.40
N VAL A 467 33.20 16.97 53.02
CA VAL A 467 32.97 16.39 54.36
C VAL A 467 32.66 17.49 55.37
N GLN A 468 31.41 17.58 55.84
CA GLN A 468 31.04 18.43 56.96
C GLN A 468 31.61 17.86 58.27
N LYS A 469 32.47 18.62 58.95
CA LYS A 469 32.98 18.26 60.27
C LYS A 469 31.86 18.32 61.33
N PRO A 470 31.78 17.36 62.27
CA PRO A 470 30.73 17.36 63.28
C PRO A 470 30.93 18.47 64.33
N LYS A 471 29.84 19.16 64.68
CA LYS A 471 29.79 20.19 65.72
C LYS A 471 30.08 19.58 67.11
N ARG A 472 31.09 20.11 67.79
CA ARG A 472 31.41 19.81 69.20
C ARG A 472 30.37 20.44 70.12
N ASN A 473 29.57 19.61 70.81
CA ASN A 473 28.77 20.06 71.96
C ASN A 473 29.68 20.31 73.17
N ARG A 474 29.76 21.56 73.65
CA ARG A 474 30.39 21.92 74.92
C ARG A 474 29.43 21.60 76.07
N ARG A 475 29.79 20.62 76.91
CA ARG A 475 29.22 20.44 78.24
C ARG A 475 29.79 21.49 79.18
N THR A 476 28.92 22.24 79.84
CA THR A 476 29.21 23.10 80.99
C THR A 476 29.49 22.23 82.21
N GLY A 477 30.70 22.33 82.76
CA GLY A 477 31.10 21.68 84.00
C GLY A 477 31.58 22.72 85.00
N MET A 478 30.78 22.92 86.04
CA MET A 478 31.08 23.67 87.26
C MET A 478 31.90 22.77 88.19
N GLY A 479 32.87 23.32 88.93
CA GLY A 479 33.35 22.70 90.18
C GLY A 479 34.86 22.42 90.27
N SER A 480 35.44 22.98 91.32
CA SER A 480 36.85 23.10 91.69
C SER A 480 37.44 21.93 92.50
N ASN A 481 38.78 21.90 92.50
CA ASN A 481 39.74 21.48 93.55
C ASN A 481 40.06 19.99 93.79
N TRP A 482 41.38 19.68 93.73
CA TRP A 482 42.31 19.41 94.86
C TRP A 482 43.35 18.35 94.42
N PHE A 483 44.66 18.63 94.32
CA PHE A 483 45.74 18.71 95.32
C PHE A 483 46.97 19.37 94.62
N GLY A 484 47.95 20.06 95.21
CA GLY A 484 48.50 19.99 96.56
C GLY A 484 50.00 19.58 96.50
N LYS A 485 50.90 20.59 96.47
CA LYS A 485 52.36 20.57 96.73
C LYS A 485 53.33 19.84 95.78
N ARG A 486 54.28 20.67 95.32
CA ARG A 486 55.62 20.46 94.75
C ARG A 486 55.73 19.80 93.38
#